data_AF-A0A7W2A8G7-F1
#
_entry.id   AF-A0A7W2A8G7-F1
#
_cell.length_a   1.000
_cell.length_b   1.000
_cell.length_c   1.000
_cell.angle_alpha   90.00
_cell.angle_beta   90.00
_cell.angle_gamma   90.00
#
_symmetry.space_group_name_H-M   'P 1'
#
loop_
_entity.id
_entity.type
_entity.pdbx_description
1 polymer ?
#
loop_
_entity_poly.entity_id
_entity_poly.type
_entity_poly.pdbx_seq_one_letter_code
_entity_poly.pdbx_strand_id
1 'polypeptide(L)'
;MALKRLRDFLAATYHEVMDELENPEAMLKQYLREVEKEIEKAKDTIVKQQMMGKEFARQLEEAKKLAARREKQAQIAFQAGEEELSRKAFAEMKHYEAKAKEYQEYTVKSEEQVKELREQLGKLEKKYQDLKDKKNDLVARAAVAKAKYSMNATLSFVASDSALKEFKRIEDRITEMEIKANSYANAGLGGEDLSFAKVEYADEVEQELEKLRGTKSETDNGKEASQS
;
A
#
# COMPACT_ATOMS: atom_id res chain seq x y z
N MET A 1 -18.80 -10.73 -6.82
CA MET A 1 -18.27 -9.75 -7.81
C MET A 1 -16.78 -9.44 -7.56
N ALA A 2 -16.33 -9.22 -6.32
CA ALA A 2 -14.93 -8.90 -6.00
C ALA A 2 -13.92 -10.06 -6.21
N LEU A 3 -14.31 -11.30 -5.89
CA LEU A 3 -13.48 -12.50 -6.12
C LEU A 3 -13.13 -12.69 -7.61
N LYS A 4 -14.06 -12.33 -8.50
CA LYS A 4 -13.86 -12.33 -9.95
C LYS A 4 -12.85 -11.26 -10.36
N ARG A 5 -12.96 -10.04 -9.80
CA ARG A 5 -12.03 -8.93 -10.06
C ARG A 5 -10.60 -9.22 -9.62
N LEU A 6 -10.40 -9.88 -8.47
CA LEU A 6 -9.05 -10.27 -8.03
C LEU A 6 -8.45 -11.36 -8.93
N ARG A 7 -9.24 -12.35 -9.32
CA ARG A 7 -8.81 -13.39 -10.25
C ARG A 7 -8.41 -12.76 -11.59
N ASP A 8 -9.23 -11.85 -12.10
CA ASP A 8 -8.98 -11.17 -13.36
C ASP A 8 -7.72 -10.26 -13.25
N PHE A 9 -7.45 -9.66 -12.09
CA PHE A 9 -6.19 -8.93 -11.80
C PHE A 9 -4.96 -9.85 -11.74
N LEU A 10 -5.04 -11.00 -11.07
CA LEU A 10 -3.92 -11.96 -10.99
C LEU A 10 -3.64 -12.63 -12.34
N ALA A 11 -4.67 -12.76 -13.18
CA ALA A 11 -4.57 -13.30 -14.54
C ALA A 11 -4.06 -12.28 -15.57
N ALA A 12 -4.11 -10.97 -15.26
CA ALA A 12 -3.60 -9.93 -16.15
C ALA A 12 -2.06 -9.93 -16.14
N THR A 13 -1.47 -10.65 -17.09
CA THR A 13 -0.04 -10.62 -17.41
C THR A 13 0.38 -9.26 -17.94
N TYR A 14 0.82 -8.36 -17.05
CA TYR A 14 1.84 -7.30 -17.18
C TYR A 14 1.94 -6.38 -18.42
N HIS A 15 1.14 -6.52 -19.48
CA HIS A 15 1.37 -5.80 -20.74
C HIS A 15 0.27 -4.81 -21.16
N GLU A 16 -0.91 -4.79 -20.52
CA GLU A 16 -2.05 -4.03 -21.09
C GLU A 16 -2.87 -3.14 -20.15
N VAL A 17 -2.49 -2.96 -18.88
CA VAL A 17 -3.34 -2.18 -17.93
C VAL A 17 -2.54 -1.13 -17.18
N MET A 18 -1.86 -0.22 -17.89
CA MET A 18 -1.18 0.89 -17.23
C MET A 18 -2.11 2.07 -16.91
N ASP A 19 -3.20 2.23 -17.66
CA ASP A 19 -4.09 3.41 -17.53
C ASP A 19 -5.34 3.16 -16.66
N GLU A 20 -5.69 1.91 -16.34
CA GLU A 20 -6.87 1.56 -15.50
C GLU A 20 -6.49 1.14 -14.06
N LEU A 21 -5.21 1.22 -13.70
CA LEU A 21 -4.63 0.85 -12.39
C LEU A 21 -4.35 2.07 -11.50
N GLU A 22 -5.32 2.96 -11.26
CA GLU A 22 -5.08 4.18 -10.46
C GLU A 22 -4.47 3.89 -9.06
N ASN A 23 -4.70 2.71 -8.45
CA ASN A 23 -3.87 2.23 -7.34
C ASN A 23 -4.07 0.72 -6.99
N PRO A 24 -3.21 -0.20 -7.44
CA PRO A 24 -3.34 -1.64 -7.14
C PRO A 24 -3.27 -1.95 -5.63
N GLU A 25 -2.55 -1.14 -4.86
CA GLU A 25 -2.50 -1.27 -3.40
C GLU A 25 -3.86 -0.98 -2.75
N ALA A 26 -4.59 0.03 -3.23
CA ALA A 26 -5.90 0.39 -2.70
C ALA A 26 -6.94 -0.71 -2.96
N MET A 27 -6.89 -1.34 -4.15
CA MET A 27 -7.76 -2.46 -4.50
C MET A 27 -7.49 -3.69 -3.63
N LEU A 28 -6.22 -4.05 -3.40
CA LEU A 28 -5.86 -5.16 -2.51
C LEU A 28 -6.30 -4.90 -1.06
N LYS A 29 -6.13 -3.68 -0.56
CA LYS A 29 -6.65 -3.26 0.76
C LYS A 29 -8.17 -3.40 0.83
N GLN A 30 -8.87 -2.97 -0.21
CA GLN A 30 -10.32 -3.07 -0.27
C GLN A 30 -10.79 -4.52 -0.27
N TYR A 31 -10.15 -5.39 -1.04
CA TYR A 31 -10.47 -6.81 -1.07
C TYR A 31 -10.24 -7.49 0.29
N LEU A 32 -9.12 -7.19 0.96
CA LEU A 32 -8.85 -7.70 2.31
C LEU A 32 -9.95 -7.27 3.30
N ARG A 33 -10.40 -6.02 3.23
CA ARG A 33 -11.53 -5.54 4.06
C ARG A 33 -12.83 -6.28 3.78
N GLU A 34 -13.09 -6.65 2.52
CA GLU A 34 -14.29 -7.42 2.17
C GLU A 34 -14.21 -8.85 2.71
N VAL A 35 -13.06 -9.51 2.59
CA VAL A 35 -12.84 -10.85 3.16
C VAL A 35 -12.97 -10.83 4.69
N GLU A 36 -12.42 -9.80 5.33
CA GLU A 36 -12.56 -9.60 6.78
C GLU A 36 -14.02 -9.46 7.21
N LYS A 37 -14.83 -8.68 6.48
CA LYS A 37 -16.27 -8.58 6.73
C LYS A 37 -16.99 -9.92 6.56
N GLU A 38 -16.61 -10.72 5.57
CA GLU A 38 -17.20 -12.05 5.40
C GLU A 38 -16.78 -13.03 6.51
N ILE A 39 -15.56 -12.90 7.05
CA ILE A 39 -15.12 -13.63 8.25
C ILE A 39 -15.97 -13.25 9.47
N GLU A 40 -16.21 -11.96 9.70
CA GLU A 40 -17.07 -11.49 10.79
C GLU A 40 -18.51 -12.01 10.66
N LYS A 41 -19.12 -11.91 9.47
CA LYS A 41 -20.45 -12.46 9.21
C LYS A 41 -20.52 -13.98 9.43
N ALA A 42 -19.47 -14.70 9.05
CA ALA A 42 -19.40 -16.15 9.27
C ALA A 42 -19.33 -16.47 10.77
N LYS A 43 -18.56 -15.70 11.55
CA LYS A 43 -18.51 -15.81 13.03
C LYS A 43 -19.88 -15.56 13.65
N ASP A 44 -20.57 -14.51 13.24
CA ASP A 44 -21.93 -14.20 13.73
C ASP A 44 -22.92 -15.31 13.39
N THR A 45 -22.84 -15.85 12.18
CA THR A 45 -23.70 -16.97 11.74
C THR A 45 -23.46 -18.21 12.59
N ILE A 46 -22.20 -18.55 12.87
CA ILE A 46 -21.84 -19.65 13.76
C ILE A 46 -22.43 -19.45 15.15
N VAL A 47 -22.30 -18.25 15.73
CA VAL A 47 -22.86 -17.94 17.05
C VAL A 47 -24.38 -18.09 17.06
N LYS A 48 -25.08 -17.57 16.04
CA LYS A 48 -26.54 -17.74 15.92
C LYS A 48 -26.94 -19.22 15.84
N GLN A 49 -26.22 -20.00 15.04
CA GLN A 49 -26.48 -21.44 14.90
C GLN A 49 -26.26 -22.18 16.23
N GLN A 50 -25.20 -21.83 16.97
CA GLN A 50 -24.94 -22.38 18.30
C GLN A 50 -26.06 -22.05 19.29
N MET A 51 -26.58 -20.82 19.26
CA MET A 51 -27.71 -20.42 20.11
C MET A 51 -28.98 -21.21 19.74
N MET A 52 -29.26 -21.41 18.45
CA MET A 52 -30.36 -22.27 18.00
C MET A 52 -30.18 -23.72 18.49
N GLY A 53 -28.97 -24.27 18.38
CA GLY A 53 -28.66 -25.62 18.90
C GLY A 53 -28.91 -25.75 20.41
N LYS A 54 -28.51 -24.74 21.20
CA LYS A 54 -28.79 -24.69 22.64
C LYS A 54 -30.28 -24.62 22.95
N GLU A 55 -31.03 -23.86 22.16
CA GLU A 55 -32.48 -23.76 22.34
C GLU A 55 -33.18 -25.08 22.03
N PHE A 56 -32.77 -25.80 20.97
CA PHE A 56 -33.27 -27.15 20.71
C PHE A 56 -32.91 -28.13 21.84
N ALA A 57 -31.70 -28.06 22.38
CA ALA A 57 -31.30 -28.88 23.52
C ALA A 57 -32.14 -28.58 24.78
N ARG A 58 -32.50 -27.31 25.01
CA ARG A 58 -33.41 -26.91 26.09
C ARG A 58 -34.81 -27.47 25.89
N GLN A 59 -35.36 -27.36 24.67
CA GLN A 59 -36.68 -27.89 24.32
C GLN A 59 -36.73 -29.43 24.39
N LEU A 60 -35.62 -30.10 24.03
CA LEU A 60 -35.44 -31.54 24.20
C LEU A 60 -35.56 -31.94 25.68
N GLU A 61 -34.87 -31.24 26.57
CA GLU A 61 -34.92 -31.52 28.02
C GLU A 61 -36.32 -31.29 28.58
N GLU A 62 -36.98 -30.20 28.16
CA GLU A 62 -38.35 -29.87 28.56
C GLU A 62 -39.35 -30.94 28.11
N ALA A 63 -39.27 -31.37 26.84
CA ALA A 63 -40.12 -32.43 26.31
C ALA A 63 -39.92 -33.76 27.04
N LYS A 64 -38.67 -34.13 27.38
CA LYS A 64 -38.37 -35.32 28.19
C LYS A 64 -38.97 -35.23 29.60
N LYS A 65 -38.88 -34.07 30.25
CA LYS A 65 -39.50 -33.85 31.56
C LYS A 65 -41.02 -33.98 31.51
N LEU A 66 -41.65 -33.42 30.48
CA LEU A 66 -43.10 -33.52 30.29
C LEU A 66 -43.53 -34.97 30.02
N ALA A 67 -42.82 -35.70 29.16
CA ALA A 67 -43.07 -37.13 28.92
C ALA A 67 -43.02 -37.92 30.23
N ALA A 68 -41.94 -37.79 31.01
CA ALA A 68 -41.80 -38.47 32.30
C ALA A 68 -42.89 -38.09 33.31
N ARG A 69 -43.36 -36.83 33.30
CA ARG A 69 -44.48 -36.39 34.15
C ARG A 69 -45.79 -37.05 33.73
N ARG A 70 -46.07 -37.13 32.43
CA ARG A 70 -47.28 -37.78 31.90
C ARG A 70 -47.26 -39.28 32.13
N GLU A 71 -46.10 -39.92 32.03
CA GLU A 71 -45.92 -41.32 32.39
C GLU A 71 -46.34 -41.59 33.85
N LYS A 72 -45.80 -40.80 34.80
CA LYS A 72 -46.17 -40.93 36.22
C LYS A 72 -47.67 -40.72 36.45
N GLN A 73 -48.27 -39.73 35.80
CA GLN A 73 -49.71 -39.48 35.90
C GLN A 73 -50.53 -40.63 35.32
N ALA A 74 -50.10 -41.20 34.19
CA ALA A 74 -50.74 -42.36 33.59
C ALA A 74 -50.71 -43.58 34.52
N GLN A 75 -49.57 -43.83 35.17
CA GLN A 75 -49.40 -44.91 36.15
C GLN A 75 -50.30 -44.72 37.38
N ILE A 76 -50.37 -43.51 37.93
CA ILE A 76 -51.26 -43.20 39.06
C ILE A 76 -52.73 -43.40 38.68
N ALA A 77 -53.17 -42.89 37.53
CA ALA A 77 -54.54 -43.04 37.06
C ALA A 77 -54.90 -44.53 36.82
N PHE A 78 -53.95 -45.31 36.28
CA PHE A 78 -54.12 -46.75 36.11
C PHE A 78 -54.32 -47.48 37.44
N GLN A 79 -53.47 -47.18 38.44
CA GLN A 79 -53.58 -47.76 39.79
C GLN A 79 -54.89 -47.37 40.49
N ALA A 80 -55.43 -46.18 40.19
CA ALA A 80 -56.71 -45.71 40.69
C ALA A 80 -57.93 -46.32 39.96
N GLY A 81 -57.74 -47.14 38.92
CA GLY A 81 -58.82 -47.71 38.12
C GLY A 81 -59.41 -46.76 37.08
N GLU A 82 -58.84 -45.56 36.92
CA GLU A 82 -59.28 -44.52 35.98
C GLU A 82 -58.66 -44.76 34.60
N GLU A 83 -59.07 -45.83 33.93
CA GLU A 83 -58.43 -46.31 32.69
C GLU A 83 -58.44 -45.27 31.55
N GLU A 84 -59.53 -44.52 31.38
CA GLU A 84 -59.64 -43.51 30.33
C GLU A 84 -58.71 -42.32 30.58
N LEU A 85 -58.52 -41.92 31.84
CA LEU A 85 -57.56 -40.88 32.22
C LEU A 85 -56.12 -41.37 32.01
N SER A 86 -55.84 -42.63 32.35
CA SER A 86 -54.54 -43.25 32.10
C SER A 86 -54.20 -43.28 30.61
N ARG A 87 -55.15 -43.70 29.77
CA ARG A 87 -55.00 -43.76 28.31
C ARG A 87 -54.67 -42.38 27.72
N LYS A 88 -55.37 -41.33 28.15
CA LYS A 88 -55.10 -39.95 27.72
C LYS A 88 -53.70 -39.49 28.14
N ALA A 89 -53.29 -39.75 29.38
CA ALA A 89 -51.96 -39.40 29.86
C ALA A 89 -50.85 -40.15 29.11
N PHE A 90 -51.04 -41.43 28.77
CA PHE A 90 -50.09 -42.16 27.93
C PHE A 90 -50.02 -41.62 26.50
N ALA A 91 -51.15 -41.20 25.91
CA ALA A 91 -51.15 -40.58 24.58
C ALA A 91 -50.36 -39.26 24.59
N GLU A 92 -50.54 -38.42 25.62
CA GLU A 92 -49.75 -37.19 25.80
C GLU A 92 -48.27 -37.49 26.03
N MET A 93 -47.94 -38.52 26.82
CA MET A 93 -46.55 -38.98 26.98
C MET A 93 -45.92 -39.31 25.62
N LYS A 94 -46.60 -40.10 24.80
CA LYS A 94 -46.11 -40.47 23.46
C LYS A 94 -45.94 -39.26 22.55
N HIS A 95 -46.82 -38.27 22.65
CA HIS A 95 -46.67 -37.00 21.94
C HIS A 95 -45.37 -36.28 22.34
N TYR A 96 -45.10 -36.16 23.64
CA TYR A 96 -43.87 -35.51 24.13
C TYR A 96 -42.60 -36.33 23.84
N GLU A 97 -42.67 -37.66 23.82
CA GLU A 97 -41.56 -38.52 23.37
C GLU A 97 -41.23 -38.27 21.89
N ALA A 98 -42.24 -38.16 21.03
CA ALA A 98 -42.05 -37.84 19.62
C ALA A 98 -41.41 -36.45 19.45
N LYS A 99 -41.85 -35.46 20.21
CA LYS A 99 -41.24 -34.11 20.24
C LYS A 99 -39.81 -34.13 20.73
N ALA A 100 -39.51 -34.90 21.79
CA ALA A 100 -38.14 -35.07 22.26
C ALA A 100 -37.25 -35.67 21.15
N LYS A 101 -37.73 -36.68 20.43
CA LYS A 101 -36.96 -37.25 19.31
C LYS A 101 -36.69 -36.21 18.21
N GLU A 102 -37.70 -35.43 17.83
CA GLU A 102 -37.57 -34.34 16.86
C GLU A 102 -36.52 -33.30 17.29
N TYR A 103 -36.58 -32.81 18.54
CA TYR A 103 -35.61 -31.85 19.05
C TYR A 103 -34.20 -32.42 19.18
N GLN A 104 -34.07 -33.73 19.45
CA GLN A 104 -32.78 -34.39 19.46
C GLN A 104 -32.15 -34.39 18.06
N GLU A 105 -32.93 -34.70 17.03
CA GLU A 105 -32.46 -34.64 15.64
C GLU A 105 -32.04 -33.21 15.24
N TYR A 106 -32.82 -32.20 15.62
CA TYR A 106 -32.45 -30.80 15.38
C TYR A 106 -31.20 -30.35 16.13
N THR A 107 -31.00 -30.83 17.37
CA THR A 107 -29.81 -30.53 18.16
C THR A 107 -28.56 -31.09 17.47
N VAL A 108 -28.57 -32.38 17.11
CA VAL A 108 -27.45 -33.05 16.42
C VAL A 108 -27.15 -32.36 15.09
N LYS A 109 -28.18 -32.09 14.29
CA LYS A 109 -28.01 -31.40 13.00
C LYS A 109 -27.40 -30.00 13.16
N SER A 110 -27.80 -29.27 14.21
CA SER A 110 -27.22 -27.96 14.50
C SER A 110 -25.74 -28.06 14.88
N GLU A 111 -25.36 -29.05 15.68
CA GLU A 111 -23.95 -29.30 16.05
C GLU A 111 -23.08 -29.62 14.83
N GLU A 112 -23.59 -30.46 13.92
CA GLU A 112 -22.93 -30.78 12.64
C GLU A 112 -22.74 -29.53 11.77
N GLN A 113 -23.77 -28.71 11.63
CA GLN A 113 -23.70 -27.46 10.87
C GLN A 113 -22.70 -26.48 11.48
N VAL A 114 -22.68 -26.33 12.80
CA VAL A 114 -21.68 -25.50 13.50
C VAL A 114 -20.26 -25.99 13.23
N LYS A 115 -20.05 -27.30 13.24
CA LYS A 115 -18.73 -27.90 12.95
C LYS A 115 -18.31 -27.58 11.51
N GLU A 116 -19.18 -27.79 10.54
CA GLU A 116 -18.91 -27.50 9.14
C GLU A 116 -18.58 -26.00 8.92
N LEU A 117 -19.38 -25.10 9.48
CA LEU A 117 -19.15 -23.66 9.37
C LEU A 117 -17.81 -23.24 9.99
N ARG A 118 -17.40 -23.85 11.12
CA ARG A 118 -16.09 -23.60 11.73
C ARG A 118 -14.93 -24.07 10.85
N GLU A 119 -15.06 -25.23 10.22
CA GLU A 119 -14.05 -25.72 9.27
C GLU A 119 -13.93 -24.80 8.04
N GLN A 120 -15.05 -24.34 7.51
CA GLN A 120 -15.08 -23.36 6.41
C GLN A 120 -14.48 -22.01 6.82
N LEU A 121 -14.80 -21.53 8.03
CA LEU A 121 -14.22 -20.31 8.60
C LEU A 121 -12.69 -20.42 8.72
N GLY A 122 -12.18 -21.54 9.24
CA GLY A 122 -10.73 -21.75 9.34
C GLY A 122 -10.03 -21.73 7.98
N LYS A 123 -10.65 -22.31 6.95
CA LYS A 123 -10.14 -22.22 5.56
C LYS A 123 -10.14 -20.77 5.04
N LEU A 124 -11.16 -19.99 5.37
CA LEU A 124 -11.27 -18.59 4.97
C LEU A 124 -10.22 -17.72 5.68
N GLU A 125 -10.03 -17.91 6.99
CA GLU A 125 -9.01 -17.22 7.79
C GLU A 125 -7.60 -17.52 7.30
N LYS A 126 -7.30 -18.79 6.95
CA LYS A 126 -6.02 -19.15 6.34
C LYS A 126 -5.79 -18.42 5.02
N LYS A 127 -6.77 -18.45 4.11
CA LYS A 127 -6.69 -17.72 2.83
C LYS A 127 -6.53 -16.21 3.03
N TYR A 128 -7.18 -15.63 4.03
CA TYR A 128 -7.03 -14.23 4.37
C TYR A 128 -5.59 -13.88 4.78
N GLN A 129 -4.94 -14.73 5.58
CA GLN A 129 -3.52 -14.55 5.91
C GLN A 129 -2.62 -14.66 4.67
N ASP A 130 -2.83 -15.68 3.83
CA ASP A 130 -2.07 -15.85 2.59
C ASP A 130 -2.19 -14.60 1.68
N LEU A 131 -3.39 -14.02 1.60
CA LEU A 131 -3.65 -12.79 0.85
C LEU A 131 -2.98 -11.55 1.46
N LYS A 132 -2.92 -11.47 2.80
CA LYS A 132 -2.25 -10.38 3.51
C LYS A 132 -0.75 -10.41 3.27
N ASP A 133 -0.14 -11.60 3.33
CA ASP A 133 1.26 -11.80 3.03
C ASP A 133 1.57 -11.46 1.57
N LYS A 134 0.71 -11.90 0.65
CA LYS A 134 0.85 -11.58 -0.77
C LYS A 134 0.75 -10.08 -1.05
N LYS A 135 -0.15 -9.38 -0.37
CA LYS A 135 -0.28 -7.92 -0.46
C LYS A 135 0.99 -7.22 0.06
N ASN A 136 1.63 -7.72 1.10
CA ASN A 136 2.89 -7.16 1.58
C ASN A 136 4.06 -7.39 0.60
N ASP A 137 4.17 -8.60 0.03
CA ASP A 137 5.12 -8.91 -1.05
C ASP A 137 4.95 -7.96 -2.25
N LEU A 138 3.72 -7.79 -2.73
CA LEU A 138 3.42 -6.91 -3.86
C LEU A 138 3.75 -5.44 -3.59
N VAL A 139 3.44 -4.93 -2.39
CA VAL A 139 3.78 -3.56 -2.00
C VAL A 139 5.30 -3.35 -1.93
N ALA A 140 6.04 -4.30 -1.35
CA ALA A 140 7.50 -4.24 -1.30
C ALA A 140 8.12 -4.24 -2.71
N ARG A 141 7.65 -5.12 -3.59
CA ARG A 141 8.09 -5.19 -4.98
C ARG A 141 7.76 -3.91 -5.75
N ALA A 142 6.58 -3.33 -5.54
CA ALA A 142 6.20 -2.05 -6.15
C ALA A 142 7.11 -0.91 -5.69
N ALA A 143 7.47 -0.86 -4.40
CA ALA A 143 8.41 0.13 -3.88
C ALA A 143 9.81 0.02 -4.52
N VAL A 144 10.34 -1.21 -4.63
CA VAL A 144 11.63 -1.46 -5.31
C VAL A 144 11.56 -1.08 -6.79
N ALA A 145 10.48 -1.41 -7.50
CA ALA A 145 10.29 -1.04 -8.89
C ALA A 145 10.24 0.48 -9.07
N LYS A 146 9.51 1.19 -8.21
CA LYS A 146 9.44 2.66 -8.21
C LYS A 146 10.80 3.30 -7.94
N ALA A 147 11.57 2.77 -7.00
CA ALA A 147 12.94 3.23 -6.72
C ALA A 147 13.87 3.03 -7.92
N LYS A 148 13.85 1.85 -8.55
CA LYS A 148 14.63 1.56 -9.77
C LYS A 148 14.23 2.49 -10.93
N TYR A 149 12.94 2.71 -11.13
CA TYR A 149 12.44 3.63 -12.14
C TYR A 149 12.94 5.06 -11.89
N SER A 150 12.79 5.56 -10.66
CA SER A 150 13.29 6.88 -10.28
C SER A 150 14.80 7.00 -10.49
N MET A 151 15.57 5.99 -10.09
CA MET A 151 17.02 5.99 -10.24
C MET A 151 17.43 6.00 -11.72
N ASN A 152 16.78 5.18 -12.56
CA ASN A 152 17.03 5.17 -14.00
C ASN A 152 16.60 6.48 -14.67
N ALA A 153 15.49 7.08 -14.25
CA ALA A 153 15.05 8.39 -14.75
C ALA A 153 16.05 9.49 -14.39
N THR A 154 16.54 9.52 -13.14
CA THR A 154 17.61 10.44 -12.71
C THR A 154 18.91 10.18 -13.47
N LEU A 155 19.32 8.92 -13.64
CA LEU A 155 20.52 8.56 -14.39
C LEU A 155 20.39 8.98 -15.86
N SER A 156 19.23 8.77 -16.48
CA SER A 156 18.96 9.21 -17.85
C SER A 156 18.94 10.74 -17.97
N PHE A 157 18.47 11.45 -16.94
CA PHE A 157 18.53 12.91 -16.90
C PHE A 157 19.98 13.40 -16.77
N VAL A 158 20.77 12.81 -15.89
CA VAL A 158 22.19 13.15 -15.70
C VAL A 158 23.04 12.79 -16.93
N ALA A 159 22.76 11.66 -17.58
CA ALA A 159 23.43 11.21 -18.80
C ALA A 159 22.99 11.97 -20.06
N SER A 160 21.91 12.76 -19.98
CA SER A 160 21.49 13.62 -21.08
C SER A 160 22.28 14.93 -21.08
N ASP A 161 22.57 15.45 -22.28
CA ASP A 161 23.27 16.73 -22.51
C ASP A 161 22.56 17.94 -21.85
N SER A 162 21.33 17.72 -21.35
CA SER A 162 20.52 18.64 -20.53
C SER A 162 21.13 18.93 -19.17
N ALA A 163 21.71 17.94 -18.49
CA ALA A 163 22.33 18.15 -17.18
C ALA A 163 23.60 18.99 -17.30
N LEU A 164 24.41 18.76 -18.35
CA LEU A 164 25.56 19.59 -18.70
C LEU A 164 25.15 21.01 -19.08
N LYS A 165 24.07 21.19 -19.85
CA LYS A 165 23.51 22.52 -20.15
C LYS A 165 23.02 23.28 -18.92
N GLU A 166 22.35 22.59 -17.99
CA GLU A 166 21.87 23.20 -16.75
C GLU A 166 23.05 23.55 -15.84
N PHE A 167 24.09 22.70 -15.79
CA PHE A 167 25.33 22.97 -15.06
C PHE A 167 26.06 24.19 -15.63
N LYS A 168 26.20 24.28 -16.97
CA LYS A 168 26.79 25.43 -17.65
C LYS A 168 26.01 26.72 -17.40
N ARG A 169 24.67 26.66 -17.39
CA ARG A 169 23.83 27.83 -17.06
C ARG A 169 24.03 28.31 -15.61
N ILE A 170 24.28 27.39 -14.68
CA ILE A 170 24.60 27.72 -13.29
C ILE A 170 26.01 28.31 -13.20
N GLU A 171 26.99 27.74 -13.89
CA GLU A 171 28.37 28.25 -13.99
C GLU A 171 28.42 29.67 -14.56
N ASP A 172 27.69 29.95 -15.65
CA ASP A 172 27.60 31.28 -16.25
C ASP A 172 27.01 32.32 -15.26
N ARG A 173 26.00 31.92 -14.46
CA ARG A 173 25.41 32.79 -13.43
C ARG A 173 26.36 33.03 -12.26
N ILE A 174 27.09 32.00 -11.82
CA ILE A 174 28.11 32.15 -10.76
C ILE A 174 29.21 33.10 -11.25
N THR A 175 29.67 32.94 -12.48
CA THR A 175 30.67 33.82 -13.11
C THR A 175 30.16 35.26 -13.18
N GLU A 176 28.90 35.48 -13.58
CA GLU A 176 28.29 36.81 -13.59
C GLU A 176 28.21 37.43 -12.18
N MET A 177 27.90 36.61 -11.17
CA MET A 177 27.90 37.03 -9.76
C MET A 177 29.31 37.36 -9.25
N GLU A 178 30.33 36.61 -9.65
CA GLU A 178 31.74 36.86 -9.31
C GLU A 178 32.27 38.13 -9.98
N ILE A 179 31.93 38.37 -11.25
CA ILE A 179 32.26 39.62 -11.95
C ILE A 179 31.59 40.80 -11.24
N LYS A 180 30.32 40.67 -10.86
CA LYS A 180 29.62 41.68 -10.05
C LYS A 180 30.29 41.89 -8.69
N ALA A 181 30.65 40.82 -7.98
CA ALA A 181 31.33 40.92 -6.69
C ALA A 181 32.72 41.57 -6.80
N ASN A 182 33.51 41.24 -7.83
CA ASN A 182 34.82 41.86 -8.10
C ASN A 182 34.70 43.32 -8.56
N SER A 183 33.64 43.68 -9.28
CA SER A 183 33.36 45.09 -9.61
C SER A 183 32.91 45.87 -8.37
N TYR A 184 32.22 45.25 -7.41
CA TYR A 184 31.98 45.86 -6.10
C TYR A 184 33.22 45.92 -5.20
N ALA A 185 34.13 44.93 -5.27
CA ALA A 185 35.42 44.98 -4.57
C ALA A 185 36.34 46.08 -5.14
N ASN A 186 36.31 46.30 -6.45
CA ASN A 186 36.97 47.43 -7.10
C ASN A 186 36.25 48.78 -6.89
N ALA A 187 34.95 48.77 -6.56
CA ALA A 187 34.19 49.98 -6.20
C ALA A 187 34.23 50.30 -4.69
N GLY A 188 34.75 49.39 -3.86
CA GLY A 188 34.75 49.47 -2.39
C GLY A 188 36.10 49.81 -1.74
N LEU A 189 37.17 49.99 -2.53
CA LEU A 189 38.42 50.58 -2.07
C LEU A 189 38.45 52.05 -2.53
N GLY A 190 37.90 52.92 -1.68
CA GLY A 190 37.99 54.36 -1.87
C GLY A 190 39.44 54.86 -1.79
N GLY A 191 39.73 55.86 -2.62
CA GLY A 191 40.93 56.68 -2.53
C GLY A 191 41.03 57.60 -3.74
N GLU A 192 40.78 58.89 -3.54
CA GLU A 192 41.12 59.96 -4.49
C GLU A 192 42.57 59.79 -4.97
N ASP A 193 42.76 59.58 -6.28
CA ASP A 193 43.73 60.37 -7.05
C ASP A 193 43.69 60.02 -8.56
N LEU A 194 43.45 61.08 -9.35
CA LEU A 194 44.13 61.39 -10.61
C LEU A 194 44.19 60.34 -11.73
N SER A 195 43.29 60.48 -12.73
CA SER A 195 43.71 60.51 -14.15
C SER A 195 42.61 61.08 -15.06
N PHE A 196 42.32 62.36 -14.84
CA PHE A 196 41.66 63.23 -15.81
C PHE A 196 42.66 63.54 -16.96
N ALA A 197 43.12 62.53 -17.71
CA ALA A 197 44.18 62.74 -18.72
C ALA A 197 44.31 61.61 -19.75
N LYS A 198 43.21 61.05 -20.27
CA LYS A 198 43.30 59.98 -21.30
C LYS A 198 42.58 60.28 -22.61
N VAL A 199 42.39 61.57 -22.92
CA VAL A 199 41.79 61.99 -24.20
C VAL A 199 42.58 63.11 -24.91
N GLU A 200 43.55 63.79 -24.27
CA GLU A 200 44.18 64.98 -24.88
C GLU A 200 45.54 64.78 -25.56
N TYR A 201 46.19 63.62 -25.44
CA TYR A 201 47.54 63.38 -26.01
C TYR A 201 47.68 62.06 -26.79
N ALA A 202 46.55 61.49 -27.24
CA ALA A 202 46.57 60.26 -28.03
C ALA A 202 47.43 60.40 -29.30
N ASP A 203 47.42 61.57 -29.93
CA ASP A 203 48.15 61.84 -31.18
C ASP A 203 49.67 62.02 -30.94
N GLU A 204 50.09 62.54 -29.79
CA GLU A 204 51.51 62.70 -29.45
C GLU A 204 52.16 61.35 -29.07
N VAL A 205 51.41 60.47 -28.41
CA VAL A 205 51.86 59.10 -28.07
C VAL A 205 52.04 58.25 -29.33
N GLU A 206 51.19 58.41 -30.35
CA GLU A 206 51.33 57.73 -31.64
C GLU A 206 52.61 58.16 -32.38
N GLN A 207 52.94 59.47 -32.35
CA GLN A 207 54.18 60.00 -32.95
C GLN A 207 55.46 59.56 -32.22
N GLU A 208 55.42 59.47 -30.89
CA GLU A 208 56.56 58.96 -30.11
C GLU A 208 56.79 57.45 -30.36
N LEU A 209 55.71 56.69 -30.58
CA LEU A 209 55.77 55.25 -30.91
C LEU A 209 56.33 54.97 -32.32
N GLU A 210 56.08 55.84 -33.30
CA GLU A 210 56.70 55.71 -34.63
C GLU A 210 58.22 55.96 -34.61
N LYS A 211 58.70 56.91 -33.80
CA LYS A 211 60.14 57.15 -33.60
C LYS A 211 60.86 55.95 -32.97
N LEU A 212 60.18 55.22 -32.07
CA LEU A 212 60.68 53.99 -31.45
C LEU A 212 60.63 52.77 -32.39
N ARG A 213 59.77 52.78 -33.41
CA ARG A 213 59.74 51.75 -34.46
C ARG A 213 60.85 51.94 -35.50
N GLY A 214 61.24 53.18 -35.80
CA GLY A 214 62.39 53.48 -36.66
C GLY A 214 63.74 53.04 -36.08
N THR A 215 63.90 53.09 -34.76
CA THR A 215 65.15 52.71 -34.06
C THR A 215 65.31 51.20 -33.83
N LYS A 216 64.23 50.41 -33.92
CA LYS A 216 64.30 48.93 -33.84
C LYS A 216 64.83 48.25 -35.11
N SER A 217 64.98 48.97 -36.23
CA SER A 217 65.59 48.44 -37.46
C SER A 217 67.13 48.41 -37.42
N GLU A 218 67.78 49.01 -36.42
CA GLU A 218 69.26 49.08 -36.34
C GLU A 218 69.86 48.26 -35.17
N THR A 219 69.07 47.53 -34.37
CA THR A 219 69.58 46.80 -33.18
C THR A 219 69.33 45.29 -33.16
N ASP A 220 69.14 44.65 -34.32
CA ASP A 220 69.16 43.16 -34.44
C ASP A 220 70.27 42.66 -35.38
N ASN A 221 71.32 43.46 -35.53
CA ASN A 221 72.58 43.04 -36.12
C ASN A 221 73.61 42.88 -34.99
N GLY A 222 73.57 41.74 -34.30
CA GLY A 222 74.62 41.32 -33.38
C GLY A 222 74.13 40.86 -32.02
N LYS A 223 73.74 39.59 -31.92
CA LYS A 223 74.23 38.60 -30.93
C LYS A 223 73.32 37.38 -30.89
N GLU A 224 73.63 36.39 -31.72
CA GLU A 224 73.60 34.97 -31.35
C GLU A 224 74.42 34.16 -32.36
N ALA A 225 75.67 34.57 -32.55
CA ALA A 225 76.75 33.64 -32.81
C ALA A 225 77.20 33.10 -31.46
N SER A 226 76.86 31.85 -31.13
CA SER A 226 77.67 30.89 -30.36
C SER A 226 76.83 29.67 -29.96
N GLN A 227 76.50 28.84 -30.95
CA GLN A 227 76.48 27.39 -30.78
C GLN A 227 77.13 26.76 -32.01
N SER A 228 78.45 26.81 -32.04
CA SER A 228 79.41 25.80 -32.55
C SER A 228 80.81 26.40 -32.53
#